data_AF-A0A920QP52-F1
#
_entry.id   AF-A0A920QP52-F1
#
_cell.length_a   1.000
_cell.length_b   1.000
_cell.length_c   1.000
_cell.angle_alpha   90.00
_cell.angle_beta   90.00
_cell.angle_gamma   90.00
#
_symmetry.space_group_name_H-M   'P 1'
#
loop_
_entity.id
_entity.type
_entity.pdbx_description
1 polymer ?
#
loop_
_entity_poly.entity_id
_entity_poly.type
_entity_poly.pdbx_seq_one_letter_code
_entity_poly.pdbx_strand_id
1 'polypeptide(L)'
;MGCNVIIIGVIGSDSDGENLLNLLKKYKVDCSNIVISDDRYTTVKTRIMSQDQQVVRADYEVKTPLSDNLLNKIYESLKSVIIMLML
;
A
#
# COMPACT_ATOMS: atom_id res chain seq x y z
N MET A 1 -6.79 20.19 0.87
CA MET A 1 -6.57 20.19 -0.59
C MET A 1 -7.59 19.22 -1.18
N GLY A 2 -8.49 19.70 -2.06
CA GLY A 2 -9.70 18.97 -2.49
C GLY A 2 -9.49 18.03 -3.67
N CYS A 3 -8.42 17.23 -3.65
CA CYS A 3 -8.06 16.33 -4.74
C CYS A 3 -8.73 14.96 -4.59
N ASN A 4 -9.06 14.33 -5.72
CA ASN A 4 -9.37 12.90 -5.76
C ASN A 4 -8.05 12.12 -5.77
N VAL A 5 -7.94 11.12 -4.90
CA VAL A 5 -6.70 10.35 -4.72
C VAL A 5 -6.98 8.88 -5.04
N ILE A 6 -6.15 8.34 -5.93
CA ILE A 6 -6.10 6.92 -6.26
C ILE A 6 -4.77 6.39 -5.72
N ILE A 7 -4.80 5.24 -5.05
CA ILE A 7 -3.59 4.57 -4.56
C ILE A 7 -3.39 3.25 -5.32
N ILE A 8 -2.14 3.00 -5.69
CA ILE A 8 -1.71 1.76 -6.35
C ILE A 8 -0.55 1.20 -5.53
N GLY A 9 -0.61 -0.08 -5.20
CA GLY A 9 0.42 -0.72 -4.39
C GLY A 9 0.07 -2.16 -4.06
N VAL A 10 0.95 -2.81 -3.31
CA VAL A 10 0.78 -4.19 -2.85
C VAL A 10 0.68 -4.21 -1.34
N ILE A 11 -0.30 -4.96 -0.82
CA ILE A 11 -0.43 -5.28 0.60
C ILE A 11 -0.45 -6.81 0.78
N GLY A 12 -0.15 -7.27 1.99
CA GLY A 12 -0.34 -8.65 2.37
C GLY A 12 -1.80 -8.98 2.64
N SER A 13 -2.13 -10.26 2.55
CA SER A 13 -3.39 -10.85 3.03
C SER A 13 -3.33 -11.03 4.55
N ASP A 14 -3.18 -9.92 5.27
CA ASP A 14 -2.96 -9.89 6.72
C ASP A 14 -3.72 -8.74 7.39
N SER A 15 -3.76 -8.77 8.72
CA SER A 15 -4.48 -7.77 9.51
C SER A 15 -3.97 -6.34 9.32
N ASP A 16 -2.68 -6.18 9.05
CA ASP A 16 -2.10 -4.85 8.79
C ASP A 16 -2.56 -4.30 7.43
N GLY A 17 -2.71 -5.18 6.43
CA GLY A 17 -3.31 -4.85 5.13
C GLY A 17 -4.77 -4.44 5.26
N GLU A 18 -5.56 -5.18 6.03
CA GLU A 18 -6.96 -4.83 6.33
C GLU A 18 -7.07 -3.47 7.05
N ASN A 19 -6.21 -3.26 8.06
CA ASN A 19 -6.14 -1.99 8.79
C ASN A 19 -5.82 -0.82 7.86
N LEU A 20 -4.85 -0.98 6.96
CA LEU A 20 -4.49 0.03 5.98
C LEU A 20 -5.66 0.35 5.03
N LEU A 21 -6.35 -0.67 4.51
CA LEU A 21 -7.52 -0.48 3.65
C LEU A 21 -8.64 0.27 4.37
N ASN A 22 -8.92 -0.08 5.63
CA ASN A 22 -9.94 0.59 6.42
C ASN A 22 -9.60 2.07 6.67
N LEU A 23 -8.33 2.38 6.95
CA LEU A 23 -7.86 3.75 7.10
C LEU A 23 -7.99 4.54 5.79
N LEU A 24 -7.54 3.99 4.67
CA LEU A 24 -7.62 4.66 3.37
C LEU A 24 -9.08 4.95 2.96
N LYS A 25 -9.97 3.97 3.14
CA LYS A 25 -11.42 4.13 2.88
C LYS A 25 -12.04 5.20 3.77
N LYS A 26 -11.66 5.27 5.06
CA LYS A 26 -12.10 6.34 5.98
C LYS A 26 -11.75 7.73 5.46
N TYR A 27 -10.61 7.87 4.78
CA TYR A 27 -10.17 9.12 4.14
C TYR A 27 -10.63 9.27 2.68
N LYS A 28 -11.57 8.43 2.21
CA LYS A 28 -12.13 8.45 0.86
C LYS A 28 -11.07 8.34 -0.25
N VAL A 29 -9.99 7.60 0.01
CA VAL A 29 -9.00 7.24 -1.01
C VAL A 29 -9.52 6.06 -1.82
N ASP A 30 -9.43 6.15 -3.15
CA ASP A 30 -9.77 5.03 -4.03
C ASP A 30 -8.71 3.92 -3.91
N CYS A 31 -9.14 2.80 -3.33
CA CYS A 31 -8.34 1.62 -3.05
C CYS A 31 -8.52 0.49 -4.08
N SER A 32 -9.26 0.72 -5.16
CA SER A 32 -9.59 -0.31 -6.17
C SER A 32 -8.36 -0.94 -6.83
N ASN A 33 -7.23 -0.23 -6.81
CA ASN A 33 -5.97 -0.63 -7.45
C ASN A 33 -4.90 -1.12 -6.44
N ILE A 34 -5.32 -1.49 -5.23
CA ILE A 34 -4.45 -2.19 -4.28
C ILE A 34 -4.48 -3.69 -4.57
N VAL A 35 -3.31 -4.26 -4.83
CA VAL A 35 -3.11 -5.69 -5.04
C VAL A 35 -2.88 -6.38 -3.69
N ILE A 36 -3.72 -7.37 -3.37
CA ILE A 36 -3.53 -8.22 -2.19
C ILE A 36 -2.68 -9.43 -2.58
N SER A 37 -1.71 -9.75 -1.73
CA SER A 37 -0.74 -10.81 -1.93
C SER A 37 -0.71 -11.77 -0.75
N ASP A 38 -0.84 -13.07 -1.01
CA ASP A 38 -0.53 -14.10 0.00
C ASP A 38 0.98 -14.39 0.09
N ASP A 39 1.76 -13.97 -0.92
CA ASP A 39 3.21 -14.24 -1.01
C ASP A 39 4.09 -13.32 -0.15
N ARG A 40 3.51 -12.30 0.50
CA ARG A 40 4.25 -11.31 1.31
C ARG A 40 3.32 -10.65 2.31
N TYR A 41 3.88 -10.23 3.43
CA TYR A 41 3.15 -9.46 4.44
C TYR A 41 3.19 -7.96 4.15
N THR A 42 2.24 -7.22 4.72
CA THR A 42 2.13 -5.76 4.63
C THR A 42 3.30 -5.09 5.34
N THR A 43 3.91 -4.11 4.68
CA THR A 43 5.04 -3.37 5.25
C THR A 43 4.60 -2.51 6.43
N VAL A 44 5.24 -2.69 7.59
CA VAL A 44 5.00 -1.90 8.81
C VAL A 44 6.29 -1.19 9.24
N LYS A 45 6.16 0.09 9.55
CA LYS A 45 7.27 0.96 10.00
C LYS A 45 6.96 1.49 11.40
N THR A 46 7.49 0.82 12.41
CA THR A 46 7.27 1.19 13.81
C THR A 46 8.36 2.13 14.27
N ARG A 47 7.98 3.32 14.75
CA ARG A 47 8.87 4.28 15.40
C ARG A 47 8.60 4.28 16.90
N ILE A 48 9.61 3.96 17.69
CA ILE A 48 9.56 4.06 19.16
C ILE A 48 10.15 5.41 19.53
N MET A 49 9.35 6.24 20.18
CA MET A 49 9.67 7.64 20.49
C MET A 49 9.86 7.82 22.01
N SER A 50 10.73 8.75 22.40
CA SER A 50 10.84 9.27 23.78
C SER A 50 10.90 10.78 23.70
N GLN A 51 9.96 11.46 24.36
CA GLN A 51 9.71 12.88 24.13
C GLN A 51 9.55 13.14 22.62
N ASP A 52 10.23 14.14 22.07
CA ASP A 52 10.19 14.49 20.64
C ASP A 52 11.27 13.77 19.81
N GLN A 53 11.94 12.76 20.36
CA GLN A 53 13.04 12.05 19.69
C GLN A 53 12.66 10.62 19.31
N GLN A 54 13.03 10.22 18.09
CA GLN A 54 12.94 8.82 17.66
C GLN A 54 14.11 8.03 18.25
N VAL A 55 13.80 7.07 19.12
CA VAL A 55 14.80 6.24 19.80
C VAL A 55 15.12 4.99 18.99
N VAL A 56 14.08 4.32 18.47
CA VAL A 56 14.24 3.09 17.68
C VAL A 56 13.29 3.11 16.48
N ARG A 57 13.74 2.50 15.40
CA ARG A 57 12.90 2.16 14.25
C ARG A 57 12.96 0.66 13.99
N ALA A 58 11.80 0.03 13.98
CA ALA A 58 11.62 -1.37 13.62
C ALA A 58 10.83 -1.45 12.32
N ASP A 59 11.43 -2.08 11.32
CA ASP A 59 10.87 -2.23 9.99
C ASP A 59 10.51 -3.70 9.76
N TYR A 60 9.22 -3.96 9.57
CA TYR A 60 8.72 -5.25 9.10
C TYR A 60 8.44 -5.10 7.61
N GLU A 61 9.31 -5.66 6.77
CA GLU A 61 9.15 -5.57 5.32
C GLU A 61 9.75 -6.78 4.57
N VAL A 62 9.10 -7.17 3.48
CA VAL A 62 9.68 -8.11 2.51
C VAL A 62 10.57 -7.34 1.53
N LYS A 63 11.89 -7.56 1.63
CA LYS A 63 12.90 -6.87 0.80
C LYS A 63 13.16 -7.54 -0.54
N THR A 64 12.60 -8.72 -0.77
CA THR A 64 12.76 -9.41 -2.05
C THR A 64 11.92 -8.73 -3.14
N PRO A 65 12.37 -8.77 -4.41
CA PRO A 65 11.59 -8.25 -5.53
C PRO A 65 10.17 -8.81 -5.57
N LEU A 66 9.27 -8.08 -6.25
CA LEU A 66 7.95 -8.61 -6.59
C LEU A 66 8.10 -9.83 -7.50
N SER A 67 7.23 -10.82 -7.34
CA SER A 67 7.09 -11.88 -8.32
C SER A 67 6.56 -11.29 -9.63
N ASP A 68 6.86 -11.92 -10.76
CA ASP A 68 6.39 -11.45 -12.08
C ASP A 68 4.86 -11.31 -12.12
N ASN A 69 4.14 -12.19 -11.42
CA ASN A 69 2.69 -12.11 -11.27
C ASN A 69 2.25 -10.81 -10.58
N LEU A 70 2.83 -10.48 -9.43
CA LEU A 70 2.50 -9.24 -8.72
C LEU A 70 2.90 -8.00 -9.53
N LEU A 71 4.04 -8.05 -10.20
CA LEU A 71 4.53 -6.96 -11.04
C LEU A 71 3.57 -6.70 -12.22
N ASN A 72 3.08 -7.76 -12.87
CA ASN A 72 2.06 -7.67 -13.91
C ASN A 72 0.73 -7.11 -13.39
N LYS A 73 0.27 -7.53 -12.20
CA LYS A 73 -0.95 -6.96 -11.59
C LYS A 73 -0.83 -5.45 -11.33
N ILE A 74 0.33 -5.00 -10.86
CA ILE A 74 0.61 -3.58 -10.66
C ILE A 74 0.66 -2.84 -12.00
N TYR A 75 1.29 -3.44 -13.01
CA TYR A 75 1.34 -2.87 -14.35
C TYR A 75 -0.06 -2.66 -14.96
N GLU A 76 -0.93 -3.67 -14.88
CA GLU A 76 -2.31 -3.55 -15.37
C GLU A 76 -3.12 -2.52 -14.57
N SER A 77 -2.91 -2.44 -13.25
CA SER A 77 -3.54 -1.42 -12.41
C SER A 77 -3.12 -0.01 -12.82
N LEU A 78 -1.83 0.22 -13.07
CA LEU A 78 -1.29 1.48 -13.57
C LEU A 78 -1.90 1.85 -14.94
N LYS A 79 -1.93 0.90 -15.87
CA LYS A 79 -2.47 1.10 -17.21
C LYS A 79 -3.96 1.47 -17.17
N SER A 80 -4.74 0.78 -16.35
CA SER A 80 -6.16 1.06 -16.12
C SER A 80 -6.38 2.50 -15.61
N VAL A 81 -5.64 2.91 -14.59
CA VAL A 81 -5.75 4.26 -14.00
C VAL A 81 -5.35 5.34 -15.00
N ILE A 82 -4.26 5.14 -15.75
CA ILE A 82 -3.82 6.11 -16.76
C ILE A 82 -4.89 6.27 -17.85
N ILE A 83 -5.46 5.17 -18.35
CA ILE A 83 -6.54 5.22 -19.35
C ILE A 83 -7.75 5.97 -18.79
N MET A 84 -8.15 5.67 -17.55
CA MET A 84 -9.28 6.33 -16.89
C MET A 84 -9.07 7.84 -16.72
N LEU A 85 -7.83 8.30 -16.52
CA LEU A 85 -7.50 9.73 -16.37
C LEU A 85 -7.36 10.46 -17.71
N MET A 86 -7.14 9.75 -18.82
CA MET A 86 -7.04 10.31 -20.16
C MET A 86 -8.39 10.46 -20.87
N LEU A 87 -9.45 9.89 -20.29
CA LEU A 87 -10.85 10.00 -20.73
C LEU A 87 -11.56 11.09 -19.93
#